data_AF-A0A3N7GN31-F1
#
_entry.id   AF-A0A3N7GN31-F1
#
_cell.length_a   1.000
_cell.length_b   1.000
_cell.length_c   1.000
_cell.angle_alpha   90.00
_cell.angle_beta   90.00
_cell.angle_gamma   90.00
#
_symmetry.space_group_name_H-M   'P 1'
#
loop_
_entity.id
_entity.type
_entity.pdbx_description
1 polymer ?
#
loop_
_entity_poly.entity_id
_entity_poly.type
_entity_poly.pdbx_seq_one_letter_code
_entity_poly.pdbx_strand_id
1 'polypeptide(L)' 'MHQHSKKDGKSVEIHHEGQNADGPFKEMHPNDHRGKGNYSKNHPKGQKPLTKQERIKFNNDRQKYWKKEYPNIK' A
#
# COMPACT_ATOMS: atom_id res chain seq x y z
N MET A 1 6.74 -3.42 7.05
CA MET A 1 5.65 -3.71 8.00
C MET A 1 4.55 -4.37 7.21
N HIS A 2 4.36 -5.67 7.42
CA HIS A 2 3.18 -6.40 6.92
C HIS A 2 2.16 -6.34 8.06
N GLN A 3 1.00 -5.72 7.82
CA GLN A 3 -0.07 -5.65 8.82
C GLN A 3 -1.07 -6.76 8.56
N HIS A 4 -1.85 -7.18 9.54
CA HIS A 4 -2.88 -8.21 9.35
C HIS A 4 -4.23 -7.52 9.08
N SER A 5 -5.00 -7.97 8.09
CA SER A 5 -6.30 -7.38 7.76
C SER A 5 -7.26 -7.55 8.94
N LYS A 6 -8.06 -6.52 9.22
CA LYS A 6 -9.21 -6.65 10.14
C LYS A 6 -10.27 -7.65 9.64
N LYS A 7 -10.30 -7.95 8.34
CA LYS A 7 -11.33 -8.78 7.71
C LYS A 7 -11.09 -10.28 7.88
N ASP A 8 -9.84 -10.71 7.80
CA ASP A 8 -9.49 -12.14 7.82
C ASP A 8 -8.24 -12.47 8.66
N GLY A 9 -7.63 -11.47 9.31
CA GLY A 9 -6.45 -11.64 10.15
C GLY A 9 -5.17 -12.00 9.38
N LYS A 10 -5.16 -11.99 8.04
CA LYS A 10 -3.99 -12.34 7.23
C LYS A 10 -3.21 -11.11 6.80
N SER A 11 -1.93 -11.30 6.50
CA SER A 11 -1.07 -10.18 6.09
C SER A 11 -1.64 -9.44 4.87
N VAL A 12 -1.62 -8.11 4.94
CA VAL A 12 -2.04 -7.15 3.92
C VAL A 12 -0.93 -6.13 3.68
N GLU A 13 -0.88 -5.67 2.45
CA GLU A 13 -0.11 -4.53 2.00
C GLU A 13 -1.07 -3.45 1.52
N ILE A 14 -0.67 -2.19 1.62
CA ILE A 14 -1.43 -1.10 1.01
C ILE A 14 -0.82 -0.72 -0.33
N HIS A 15 -1.70 -0.52 -1.30
CA HIS A 15 -1.40 -0.06 -2.64
C HIS A 15 -1.90 1.38 -2.82
N HIS A 16 -1.08 2.24 -3.43
CA HIS A 16 -1.53 3.53 -3.96
C HIS A 16 -1.99 3.34 -5.39
N GLU A 17 -3.29 3.45 -5.63
CA GLU A 17 -3.83 3.33 -6.97
C GLU A 17 -3.30 4.48 -7.86
N GLY A 18 -2.70 4.12 -9.00
CA GLY A 18 -2.20 5.08 -9.98
C GLY A 18 -1.02 5.96 -9.53
N GLN A 19 -0.30 5.58 -8.47
CA GLN A 19 0.77 6.42 -7.85
C GLN A 19 0.29 7.81 -7.42
N ASN A 20 -1.01 8.03 -7.27
CA ASN A 20 -1.54 9.30 -6.84
C ASN A 20 -1.26 9.48 -5.34
N ALA A 21 -0.56 10.55 -4.96
CA ALA A 21 -0.24 10.83 -3.56
C ALA A 21 -1.47 11.14 -2.72
N ASP A 22 -2.58 11.58 -3.34
CA ASP A 22 -3.81 11.98 -2.67
C ASP A 22 -4.95 10.95 -2.87
N GLY A 23 -4.66 9.82 -3.52
CA GLY A 23 -5.62 8.73 -3.71
C GLY A 23 -5.82 7.88 -2.45
N PRO A 24 -6.94 7.15 -2.33
CA PRO A 24 -7.16 6.25 -1.20
C PRO A 24 -6.17 5.08 -1.20
N PHE A 25 -5.73 4.66 -0.02
CA PHE A 25 -5.00 3.41 0.16
C PHE A 25 -5.94 2.22 -0.05
N LYS A 26 -5.53 1.27 -0.89
CA LYS A 26 -6.22 0.00 -1.05
C LYS A 26 -5.47 -1.09 -0.31
N GLU A 27 -6.09 -1.70 0.69
CA GLU A 27 -5.56 -2.90 1.33
C GLU A 27 -5.71 -4.10 0.38
N MET A 28 -4.62 -4.83 0.15
CA MET A 28 -4.56 -6.03 -0.68
C MET A 28 -3.68 -7.08 0.00
N HIS A 29 -3.97 -8.36 -0.16
CA HIS A 29 -3.03 -9.38 0.30
C HIS A 29 -1.75 -9.33 -0.56
N PRO A 30 -0.57 -9.73 -0.03
CA PRO A 30 0.68 -9.75 -0.79
C PRO A 30 0.57 -10.52 -2.12
N ASN A 31 -0.18 -11.63 -2.13
CA ASN A 31 -0.44 -12.40 -3.34
C ASN A 31 -1.29 -11.63 -4.38
N ASP A 32 -2.25 -10.84 -3.92
CA ASP A 32 -3.10 -10.03 -4.80
C ASP A 32 -2.39 -8.76 -5.26
N HIS A 33 -1.46 -8.25 -4.45
CA HIS A 33 -0.69 -7.06 -4.78
C HIS A 33 0.46 -7.37 -5.75
N ARG A 34 1.30 -8.36 -5.44
CA ARG A 34 2.54 -8.64 -6.17
C ARG A 34 2.63 -10.07 -6.74
N GLY A 35 1.93 -11.02 -6.14
CA GLY A 35 1.99 -12.43 -6.52
C GLY A 35 1.39 -12.73 -7.90
N LYS A 36 1.76 -13.88 -8.48
CA LYS A 36 1.14 -14.46 -9.70
C LYS A 36 0.99 -13.50 -10.90
N GLY A 37 1.92 -12.56 -11.09
CA GLY A 37 1.87 -11.58 -12.17
C GLY A 37 0.95 -10.38 -11.90
N ASN A 38 0.42 -10.25 -10.68
CA ASN A 38 -0.38 -9.08 -10.28
C ASN A 38 0.45 -7.81 -10.13
N TYR A 39 1.77 -7.93 -9.92
CA TYR A 39 2.65 -6.77 -9.90
C TYR A 39 2.52 -5.92 -11.16
N SER A 40 2.65 -6.51 -12.36
CA SER A 40 2.56 -5.76 -13.62
C SER A 40 1.15 -5.27 -13.96
N LYS A 41 0.11 -5.93 -13.43
CA LYS A 41 -1.29 -5.50 -13.56
C LYS A 41 -1.60 -4.29 -12.68
N ASN A 42 -1.12 -4.31 -11.43
CA ASN A 42 -1.34 -3.26 -10.45
C ASN A 42 -0.36 -2.08 -10.62
N HIS A 43 0.81 -2.33 -11.22
CA HIS A 43 1.85 -1.34 -11.52
C HIS A 43 2.07 -1.28 -13.04
N PRO A 44 1.15 -0.66 -13.80
CA PRO A 44 1.26 -0.58 -15.25
C PRO A 44 2.53 0.18 -15.67
N LYS A 45 3.14 -0.28 -16.77
CA LYS A 45 4.33 0.35 -17.36
C LYS A 45 3.97 1.75 -17.89
N GLY A 46 4.90 2.69 -17.79
CA GLY A 46 4.71 4.10 -18.22
C GLY A 46 4.31 5.05 -17.08
N GLN A 47 4.11 4.51 -15.88
CA GLN A 47 4.01 5.26 -14.65
C GLN A 47 5.33 6.00 -14.35
N LYS A 48 5.25 7.30 -14.05
CA LYS A 48 6.42 8.09 -13.70
C LYS A 48 6.95 7.62 -12.34
N PRO A 49 8.26 7.34 -12.20
CA PRO A 49 8.80 7.00 -10.89
C PRO A 49 8.55 8.16 -9.92
N LEU A 50 8.09 7.84 -8.73
CA LEU A 50 7.94 8.83 -7.66
C LEU A 50 9.29 9.47 -7.36
N THR A 51 9.29 10.80 -7.23
CA THR A 51 10.43 11.57 -6.71
C THR A 51 10.75 11.17 -5.27
N LYS A 52 11.94 11.57 -4.80
CA LYS A 52 12.35 11.30 -3.41
C LYS A 52 11.34 11.86 -2.39
N GLN A 53 10.82 13.06 -2.64
CA GLN A 53 9.85 13.73 -1.79
C GLN A 53 8.51 13.00 -1.77
N GLU A 54 8.02 12.55 -2.92
CA GLU A 54 6.77 11.77 -3.01
C GLU A 54 6.90 10.42 -2.32
N ARG A 55 8.07 9.76 -2.42
CA ARG A 55 8.35 8.52 -1.68
C ARG A 55 8.34 8.75 -0.16
N ILE A 56 8.86 9.89 0.31
CA ILE A 56 8.82 10.26 1.73
C ILE A 56 7.37 10.53 2.18
N LYS A 57 6.61 11.31 1.41
CA LYS A 57 5.18 11.57 1.68
C LYS A 57 4.40 10.25 1.75
N PHE A 58 4.55 9.39 0.76
CA PHE A 58 3.92 8.05 0.73
C PHE A 58 4.26 7.22 1.98
N ASN A 59 5.54 7.19 2.39
CA ASN A 59 5.94 6.45 3.58
C ASN A 59 5.29 7.01 4.86
N ASN A 60 5.20 8.33 4.98
CA ASN A 60 4.55 8.99 6.11
C ASN A 60 3.04 8.71 6.14
N ASP A 61 2.37 8.85 5.00
CA ASP A 61 0.92 8.64 4.90
C ASP A 61 0.56 7.18 5.12
N ARG A 62 1.38 6.24 4.62
CA ARG A 62 1.27 4.82 4.93
C ARG A 62 1.34 4.57 6.44
N GLN A 63 2.32 5.14 7.13
CA GLN A 63 2.45 4.96 8.58
C GLN A 63 1.26 5.55 9.33
N LYS A 64 0.79 6.74 8.94
CA LYS A 64 -0.40 7.37 9.53
C LYS A 64 -1.64 6.52 9.33
N TYR A 65 -1.85 5.98 8.12
CA TYR A 65 -2.95 5.09 7.81
C TYR A 65 -2.94 3.87 8.73
N TRP A 66 -1.81 3.17 8.83
CA TRP A 66 -1.73 1.99 9.69
C TRP A 66 -1.91 2.30 11.18
N LYS A 67 -1.38 3.42 11.68
CA LYS A 67 -1.60 3.86 13.07
C LYS A 67 -3.06 4.20 13.34
N LYS A 68 -3.75 4.82 12.38
CA LYS A 68 -5.16 5.17 12.49
C LYS A 68 -6.04 3.91 12.45
N GLU A 69 -5.79 3.03 11.48
CA GLU A 69 -6.59 1.84 11.31
C GLU A 69 -6.29 0.80 12.40
N TYR A 70 -5.05 0.69 12.85
CA TYR A 70 -4.64 -0.30 13.84
C TYR A 70 -3.96 0.38 15.04
N PRO A 71 -4.71 1.13 15.85
CA PRO A 71 -4.17 1.90 16.97
C PRO A 71 -3.64 1.02 18.12
N ASN A 72 -4.05 -0.25 18.17
CA ASN A 72 -3.71 -1.21 19.24
C ASN A 72 -2.59 -2.20 18.85
N ILE A 73 -1.76 -1.88 17.84
CA ILE A 73 -0.57 -2.69 17.55
C ILE A 73 0.47 -2.37 18.62
N LYS A 74 0.55 -3.24 19.64
CA LYS A 74 1.68 -3.32 20.58
C LYS A 74 2.86 -4.05 19.95
#